data_AF-A0AAJ5EGN9-F1
#
_entry.id   AF-A0AAJ5EGN9-F1
#
_cell.length_a   1.000
_cell.length_b   1.000
_cell.length_c   1.000
_cell.angle_alpha   90.00
_cell.angle_beta   90.00
_cell.angle_gamma   90.00
#
_symmetry.space_group_name_H-M   'P 1'
#
loop_
_entity.id
_entity.type
_entity.pdbx_description
1 polymer ?
#
loop_
_entity_poly.entity_id
_entity_poly.type
_entity_poly.pdbx_seq_one_letter_code
_entity_poly.pdbx_strand_id
1 'polypeptide(L)'
;MLRLRFMMLLVLGVFLITASAIYLLNGRKLKDNKKYVLFWSFIGIIGLLSVYFPAKEYIGFKYLAKSLDEAGTTVIIDGEKVETIANAQQPLILPTAYQTIEVTHPSVVNFPKDWSGYKYWMAVTPYPEGDAGKENPHIFASHDMIAWDVPFGDEGMNPLDDIKNSPLNESNSPLKYNSDTHLLFNKEKNRLEMFWRYVDDVEKMVYIYQMNSEDGREWSDKELVYTCNRGKGEDWLSPAFTKDENGYQVWYVGYDYLIHHRTSKDGKNWSKADTVDVPYEKENMHSWHLDVQEIDGHQEMLVVGFEKEPGEKVSWSDRHQMNLYYASNQEGKWSQLKPIIYPSQVHAKWDGKGLYRSCMIKEDGNYYVFYSGIGDTDTRAIGLSYGSDIFNLKGISYYDYADFASKKQ
;
A
#
# COMPACT_ATOMS: atom_id res chain seq x y z
N MET A 1 9.53 3.94 18.20
CA MET A 1 10.50 4.20 19.31
C MET A 1 10.05 3.73 20.70
N LEU A 2 8.75 3.74 21.04
CA LEU A 2 8.27 3.33 22.38
C LEU A 2 8.54 1.84 22.72
N ARG A 3 8.38 0.93 21.74
CA ARG A 3 8.53 -0.54 21.92
C ARG A 3 9.94 -0.97 22.34
N LEU A 4 11.00 -0.38 21.78
CA LEU A 4 12.39 -0.77 22.09
C LEU A 4 12.78 -0.41 23.53
N ARG A 5 12.36 0.77 24.01
CA ARG A 5 12.63 1.22 25.39
C ARG A 5 11.92 0.33 26.43
N PHE A 6 10.68 -0.07 26.17
CA PHE A 6 9.96 -1.02 27.02
C PHE A 6 10.62 -2.40 27.06
N MET A 7 11.04 -2.91 25.91
CA MET A 7 11.72 -4.21 25.81
C MET A 7 13.06 -4.19 26.55
N MET A 8 13.83 -3.11 26.45
CA MET A 8 15.08 -2.94 27.20
C MET A 8 14.85 -2.90 28.72
N LEU A 9 13.81 -2.21 29.19
CA LEU A 9 13.46 -2.15 30.62
C LEU A 9 13.03 -3.51 31.17
N LEU A 10 12.27 -4.28 30.37
CA LEU A 10 11.87 -5.65 30.70
C LEU A 10 13.09 -6.57 30.85
N VAL A 11 14.00 -6.56 29.87
CA VAL A 11 15.23 -7.36 29.89
C VAL A 11 16.11 -6.99 31.08
N LEU A 12 16.30 -5.69 31.35
CA LEU A 12 17.05 -5.21 32.50
C LEU A 12 16.39 -5.61 33.82
N GLY A 13 15.07 -5.48 33.93
CA GLY A 13 14.31 -5.86 35.13
C GLY A 13 14.45 -7.35 35.46
N VAL A 14 14.30 -8.22 34.46
CA VAL A 14 14.50 -9.67 34.60
C VAL A 14 15.94 -9.99 35.03
N PHE A 15 16.93 -9.31 34.45
CA PHE A 15 18.33 -9.47 34.84
C PHE A 15 18.57 -9.11 36.32
N LEU A 16 18.05 -7.96 36.79
CA LEU A 16 18.21 -7.51 38.17
C LEU A 16 17.50 -8.45 39.17
N ILE A 17 16.31 -8.96 38.83
CA ILE A 17 15.60 -9.97 39.63
C ILE A 17 16.43 -11.24 39.73
N THR A 18 16.95 -11.73 38.59
CA THR A 18 17.72 -12.97 38.53
C THR A 18 19.04 -12.85 39.32
N ALA A 19 19.76 -11.75 39.16
CA ALA A 19 20.98 -11.48 39.91
C ALA A 19 20.73 -11.38 41.42
N SER A 20 19.65 -10.69 41.83
CA SER A 20 19.21 -10.61 43.22
C SER A 20 18.86 -11.99 43.79
N ALA A 21 18.08 -12.79 43.07
CA ALA A 21 17.69 -14.14 43.48
C ALA A 21 18.89 -15.08 43.63
N ILE A 22 19.81 -15.09 42.65
CA ILE A 22 21.04 -15.89 42.72
C ILE A 22 21.85 -15.54 43.97
N TYR A 23 22.01 -14.24 44.25
CA TYR A 23 22.74 -13.77 45.43
C TYR A 23 22.06 -14.21 46.73
N LEU A 24 20.76 -13.97 46.85
CA LEU A 24 19.98 -14.27 48.06
C LEU A 24 19.79 -15.78 48.29
N LEU A 25 19.88 -16.63 47.26
CA LEU A 25 19.80 -18.09 47.40
C LEU A 25 21.17 -18.72 47.71
N ASN A 26 22.23 -18.34 46.99
CA ASN A 26 23.51 -19.05 47.01
C ASN A 26 24.60 -18.43 47.91
N GLY A 27 24.44 -17.18 48.37
CA GLY A 27 25.45 -16.44 49.11
C GLY A 27 25.65 -16.81 50.59
N ARG A 28 25.76 -18.10 50.96
CA ARG A 28 25.84 -18.53 52.38
C ARG A 28 26.97 -17.89 53.20
N LYS A 29 28.12 -17.55 52.60
CA LYS A 29 29.27 -16.91 53.29
C LYS A 29 29.22 -15.37 53.36
N LEU A 30 28.30 -14.73 52.63
CA LEU A 30 28.20 -13.27 52.51
C LEU A 30 26.91 -12.70 53.12
N LYS A 31 25.95 -13.57 53.46
CA LYS A 31 24.68 -13.24 54.15
C LYS A 31 24.86 -12.65 55.55
N ASP A 32 26.02 -12.85 56.19
CA ASP A 32 26.30 -12.29 57.51
C ASP A 32 26.45 -10.76 57.50
N ASN A 33 26.64 -10.18 56.31
CA ASN A 33 26.70 -8.74 56.16
C ASN A 33 25.33 -8.18 55.72
N LYS A 34 24.58 -7.68 56.73
CA LYS A 34 23.25 -7.07 56.56
C LYS A 34 23.20 -6.00 55.47
N LYS A 35 24.30 -5.27 55.22
CA LYS A 35 24.34 -4.22 54.17
C LYS A 35 24.20 -4.80 52.77
N TYR A 36 24.81 -5.97 52.50
CA TYR A 36 24.70 -6.60 51.18
C TYR A 36 23.35 -7.27 50.97
N VAL A 37 22.79 -7.90 52.01
CA VAL A 37 21.42 -8.42 51.94
C VAL A 37 20.43 -7.30 51.64
N LEU A 38 20.57 -6.15 52.31
CA LEU A 38 19.72 -4.99 52.06
C LEU A 38 19.89 -4.43 50.63
N PHE A 39 21.14 -4.33 50.16
CA PHE A 39 21.45 -3.89 48.80
C PHE A 39 20.80 -4.81 47.74
N TRP A 40 20.99 -6.12 47.85
CA TRP A 40 20.46 -7.05 46.83
C TRP A 40 18.94 -7.21 46.90
N SER A 41 18.32 -7.08 48.07
CA SER A 41 16.86 -6.97 48.18
C SER A 41 16.33 -5.71 47.50
N PHE A 42 17.03 -4.57 47.66
CA PHE A 42 16.68 -3.33 46.97
C PHE A 42 16.82 -3.45 45.44
N ILE A 43 17.89 -4.09 44.95
CA ILE A 43 18.06 -4.41 43.53
C ILE A 43 16.92 -5.30 43.00
N GLY A 44 16.49 -6.29 43.77
CA GLY A 44 15.35 -7.14 43.41
C GLY A 44 14.04 -6.35 43.30
N ILE A 45 13.80 -5.42 44.22
CA ILE A 45 12.64 -4.51 44.18
C ILE A 45 12.70 -3.59 42.96
N ILE A 46 13.88 -3.00 42.65
CA ILE A 46 14.06 -2.21 41.43
C ILE A 46 13.74 -3.05 40.20
N GLY A 47 14.27 -4.28 40.12
CA GLY A 47 13.99 -5.19 39.02
C GLY A 47 12.49 -5.49 38.87
N LEU A 48 11.78 -5.76 39.98
CA LEU A 48 10.33 -5.97 39.98
C LEU A 48 9.56 -4.74 39.49
N LEU A 49 9.94 -3.53 39.93
CA LEU A 49 9.31 -2.29 39.47
C LEU A 49 9.59 -2.02 37.98
N SER A 50 10.82 -2.29 37.53
CA SER A 50 11.22 -2.18 36.11
C SER A 50 10.48 -3.15 35.19
N VAL A 51 9.94 -4.26 35.70
CA VAL A 51 9.04 -5.15 34.96
C VAL A 51 7.58 -4.71 35.10
N TYR A 52 7.15 -4.39 36.33
CA TYR A 52 5.75 -4.12 36.65
C TYR A 52 5.18 -2.89 35.93
N PHE A 53 5.89 -1.76 35.95
CA PHE A 53 5.37 -0.52 35.34
C PHE A 53 5.19 -0.67 33.82
N PRO A 54 6.19 -1.14 33.05
CA PRO A 54 6.01 -1.43 31.63
C PRO A 54 4.88 -2.42 31.34
N ALA A 55 4.76 -3.50 32.12
CA ALA A 55 3.73 -4.50 31.92
C ALA A 55 2.32 -3.93 32.20
N LYS A 56 2.16 -3.16 33.28
CA LYS A 56 0.90 -2.47 33.62
C LYS A 56 0.51 -1.46 32.55
N GLU A 57 1.48 -0.67 32.08
CA GLU A 57 1.28 0.34 31.04
C GLU A 57 0.92 -0.34 29.71
N TYR A 58 1.61 -1.42 29.34
CA TYR A 58 1.28 -2.24 28.16
C TYR A 58 -0.14 -2.83 28.24
N ILE A 59 -0.54 -3.38 29.39
CA ILE A 59 -1.90 -3.89 29.60
C ILE A 59 -2.92 -2.74 29.49
N GLY A 60 -2.65 -1.59 30.11
CA GLY A 60 -3.51 -0.40 30.02
C GLY A 60 -3.68 0.08 28.58
N PHE A 61 -2.59 0.20 27.84
CA PHE A 61 -2.61 0.53 26.41
C PHE A 61 -3.37 -0.52 25.59
N LYS A 62 -3.20 -1.81 25.87
CA LYS A 62 -3.92 -2.88 25.17
C LYS A 62 -5.43 -2.78 25.35
N TYR A 63 -5.91 -2.48 26.57
CA TYR A 63 -7.35 -2.32 26.83
C TYR A 63 -7.91 -1.00 26.29
N LEU A 64 -7.19 0.12 26.45
CA LEU A 64 -7.60 1.43 25.93
C LEU A 64 -7.61 1.43 24.39
N ALA A 65 -6.63 0.80 23.77
CA ALA A 65 -6.55 0.73 22.33
C ALA A 65 -7.55 -0.27 21.75
N LYS A 66 -7.90 -1.36 22.45
CA LYS A 66 -9.03 -2.21 22.04
C LYS A 66 -10.34 -1.43 21.97
N SER A 67 -10.60 -0.52 22.93
CA SER A 67 -11.78 0.35 22.88
C SER A 67 -11.71 1.46 21.81
N LEU A 68 -10.51 1.80 21.32
CA LEU A 68 -10.32 2.73 20.20
C LEU A 68 -10.35 2.00 18.84
N ASP A 69 -9.99 0.71 18.81
CA ASP A 69 -10.08 -0.17 17.64
C ASP A 69 -11.50 -0.43 17.17
N GLU A 70 -12.45 -0.42 18.10
CA GLU A 70 -13.87 -0.56 17.81
C GLU A 70 -14.53 0.79 17.42
N ALA A 71 -13.80 1.91 17.51
CA ALA A 71 -14.33 3.22 17.14
C ALA A 71 -14.13 3.45 15.63
N GLY A 72 -15.20 3.26 14.86
CA GLY A 72 -15.24 3.65 13.45
C GLY A 72 -14.91 5.13 13.24
N THR A 73 -14.48 5.46 12.03
CA THR A 73 -14.35 6.85 11.59
C THR A 73 -15.72 7.33 11.13
N THR A 74 -16.18 8.47 11.65
CA THR A 74 -17.36 9.15 11.11
C THR A 74 -16.91 10.07 9.98
N VAL A 75 -17.40 9.83 8.77
CA VAL A 75 -17.19 10.67 7.58
C VAL A 75 -18.49 11.38 7.21
N ILE A 76 -18.38 12.52 6.54
CA ILE A 76 -19.53 13.25 5.99
C ILE A 76 -19.60 12.99 4.49
N ILE A 77 -20.71 12.40 4.02
CA ILE A 77 -20.95 12.09 2.62
C ILE A 77 -22.30 12.71 2.25
N ASP A 78 -22.31 13.59 1.25
CA ASP A 78 -23.51 14.29 0.79
C ASP A 78 -24.30 14.98 1.94
N GLY A 79 -23.59 15.44 2.96
CA GLY A 79 -24.16 16.09 4.15
C GLY A 79 -24.63 15.14 5.26
N GLU A 80 -24.56 13.83 5.03
CA GLU A 80 -24.93 12.80 6.02
C GLU A 80 -23.70 12.23 6.72
N LYS A 81 -23.86 11.86 8.00
CA LYS A 81 -22.81 11.18 8.77
C LYS A 81 -22.87 9.69 8.52
N VAL A 82 -21.77 9.12 8.06
CA VAL A 82 -21.60 7.68 7.85
C VAL A 82 -20.48 7.18 8.76
N GLU A 83 -20.75 6.12 9.51
CA GLU A 83 -19.73 5.43 10.29
C GLU A 83 -19.10 4.33 9.43
N THR A 84 -17.77 4.32 9.34
CA THR A 84 -17.03 3.29 8.62
C THR A 84 -15.81 2.83 9.41
N ILE A 85 -15.50 1.54 9.31
CA ILE A 85 -14.27 0.94 9.87
C ILE A 85 -13.30 0.54 8.76
N ALA A 86 -13.55 0.93 7.50
CA ALA A 86 -12.78 0.47 6.35
C ALA A 86 -11.37 1.08 6.30
N ASN A 87 -11.15 2.28 6.86
CA ASN A 87 -9.84 2.92 6.88
C ASN A 87 -8.89 2.22 7.87
N ALA A 88 -7.71 1.84 7.40
CA ALA A 88 -6.62 1.37 8.24
C ALA A 88 -6.20 2.46 9.23
N GLN A 89 -6.01 2.08 10.49
CA GLN A 89 -5.63 3.05 11.51
C GLN A 89 -4.21 3.55 11.34
N GLN A 90 -3.33 2.69 10.82
CA GLN A 90 -1.94 3.01 10.54
C GLN A 90 -1.62 2.55 9.11
N PRO A 91 -0.79 3.32 8.37
CA PRO A 91 -0.31 2.86 7.09
C PRO A 91 0.71 1.73 7.28
N LEU A 92 0.89 0.93 6.23
CA LEU A 92 2.02 0.03 6.08
C LEU A 92 3.33 0.82 6.04
N ILE A 93 4.40 0.20 6.52
CA ILE A 93 5.74 0.79 6.51
C ILE A 93 6.51 0.19 5.34
N LEU A 94 6.82 1.02 4.35
CA LEU A 94 7.52 0.64 3.12
C LEU A 94 8.75 1.55 2.95
N PRO A 95 9.93 1.18 3.49
CA PRO A 95 11.13 2.01 3.41
C PRO A 95 11.61 2.15 1.96
N THR A 96 11.70 3.38 1.47
CA THR A 96 12.07 3.68 0.08
C THR A 96 13.57 3.99 -0.04
N ALA A 97 14.09 3.96 -1.27
CA ALA A 97 15.47 4.35 -1.57
C ALA A 97 15.79 5.82 -1.24
N TYR A 98 14.76 6.64 -0.96
CA TYR A 98 14.90 8.07 -0.68
C TYR A 98 14.86 8.41 0.81
N GLN A 99 15.06 7.43 1.70
CA GLN A 99 15.06 7.61 3.16
C GLN A 99 13.73 8.16 3.70
N THR A 100 12.63 7.77 3.06
CA THR A 100 11.24 8.07 3.43
C THR A 100 10.41 6.79 3.37
N ILE A 101 9.24 6.82 4.00
CA ILE A 101 8.24 5.74 3.96
C ILE A 101 7.03 6.13 3.09
N GLU A 102 7.10 7.28 2.41
CA GLU A 102 6.00 7.77 1.60
C GLU A 102 5.94 7.08 0.24
N VAL A 103 4.82 6.42 -0.01
CA VAL A 103 4.59 5.57 -1.17
C VAL A 103 3.15 5.70 -1.63
N THR A 104 2.95 5.51 -2.92
CA THR A 104 1.64 5.49 -3.55
C THR A 104 1.57 4.39 -4.61
N HIS A 105 0.41 4.25 -5.23
CA HIS A 105 0.17 3.39 -6.38
C HIS A 105 0.55 1.91 -6.18
N PRO A 106 0.04 1.23 -5.13
CA PRO A 106 0.33 -0.19 -4.87
C PRO A 106 -0.26 -1.13 -5.90
N SER A 107 0.53 -2.07 -6.42
CA SER A 107 0.07 -3.24 -7.18
C SER A 107 0.61 -4.50 -6.54
N VAL A 108 -0.26 -5.42 -6.10
CA VAL A 108 0.14 -6.63 -5.39
C VAL A 108 -0.17 -7.87 -6.20
N VAL A 109 0.76 -8.82 -6.20
CA VAL A 109 0.52 -10.20 -6.63
C VAL A 109 0.77 -11.15 -5.46
N ASN A 110 -0.05 -12.20 -5.35
CA ASN A 110 0.08 -13.23 -4.33
C ASN A 110 0.20 -14.62 -4.95
N PHE A 111 0.83 -15.52 -4.20
CA PHE A 111 1.09 -16.88 -4.64
C PHE A 111 0.47 -17.92 -3.68
N PRO A 112 -0.07 -19.04 -4.19
CA PRO A 112 -0.54 -20.14 -3.34
C PRO A 112 0.57 -20.77 -2.48
N LYS A 113 1.81 -20.69 -2.98
CA LYS A 113 3.05 -21.05 -2.28
C LYS A 113 4.09 -19.99 -2.60
N ASP A 114 5.07 -19.83 -1.72
CA ASP A 114 6.15 -18.86 -1.92
C ASP A 114 6.77 -18.98 -3.32
N TRP A 115 6.83 -17.84 -4.01
CA TRP A 115 7.58 -17.67 -5.25
C TRP A 115 8.84 -16.88 -4.94
N SER A 116 9.99 -17.46 -5.27
CA SER A 116 11.31 -16.92 -4.91
C SER A 116 11.46 -16.59 -3.42
N GLY A 117 10.84 -17.42 -2.56
CA GLY A 117 10.91 -17.30 -1.12
C GLY A 117 9.91 -16.32 -0.49
N TYR A 118 9.01 -15.70 -1.26
CA TYR A 118 7.99 -14.79 -0.73
C TYR A 118 6.60 -15.11 -1.26
N LYS A 119 5.58 -14.88 -0.42
CA LYS A 119 4.19 -15.16 -0.78
C LYS A 119 3.50 -13.98 -1.47
N TYR A 120 3.91 -12.77 -1.16
CA TYR A 120 3.34 -11.53 -1.68
C TYR A 120 4.45 -10.64 -2.22
N TRP A 121 4.20 -10.00 -3.36
CA TRP A 121 5.08 -9.03 -3.98
C TRP A 121 4.28 -7.77 -4.31
N MET A 122 4.85 -6.60 -4.05
CA MET A 122 4.20 -5.31 -4.24
C MET A 122 5.08 -4.37 -5.06
N ALA A 123 4.53 -3.85 -6.14
CA ALA A 123 5.07 -2.68 -6.81
C ALA A 123 4.46 -1.40 -6.22
N VAL A 124 5.27 -0.36 -6.08
CA VAL A 124 4.81 0.98 -5.69
C VAL A 124 5.63 2.04 -6.42
N THR A 125 5.17 3.29 -6.38
CA THR A 125 6.00 4.46 -6.65
C THR A 125 6.10 5.34 -5.39
N PRO A 126 7.31 5.64 -4.89
CA PRO A 126 7.48 6.65 -3.85
C PRO A 126 7.08 8.01 -4.37
N TYR A 127 6.31 8.79 -3.61
CA TYR A 127 5.91 10.13 -4.04
C TYR A 127 5.90 11.12 -2.88
N PRO A 128 7.03 11.25 -2.17
CA PRO A 128 7.12 12.04 -0.94
C PRO A 128 6.85 13.51 -1.24
N GLU A 129 5.92 14.10 -0.48
CA GLU A 129 5.51 15.51 -0.64
C GLU A 129 5.08 15.88 -2.08
N GLY A 130 4.72 14.90 -2.93
CA GLY A 130 4.37 15.13 -4.33
C GLY A 130 5.56 15.38 -5.28
N ASP A 131 6.78 15.00 -4.90
CA ASP A 131 7.98 15.13 -5.74
C ASP A 131 8.04 14.06 -6.86
N ALA A 132 7.70 14.47 -8.09
CA ALA A 132 7.65 13.56 -9.25
C ALA A 132 9.04 13.04 -9.66
N GLY A 133 10.13 13.66 -9.19
CA GLY A 133 11.48 13.18 -9.46
C GLY A 133 11.81 11.88 -8.72
N LYS A 134 11.02 11.54 -7.71
CA LYS A 134 11.16 10.34 -6.88
C LYS A 134 10.15 9.25 -7.22
N GLU A 135 9.20 9.51 -8.11
CA GLU A 135 8.11 8.61 -8.51
C GLU A 135 8.58 7.46 -9.41
N ASN A 136 9.55 6.70 -8.91
CA ASN A 136 10.25 5.67 -9.65
C ASN A 136 9.82 4.27 -9.19
N PRO A 137 9.73 3.27 -10.09
CA PRO A 137 9.29 1.93 -9.74
C PRO A 137 10.09 1.32 -8.60
N HIS A 138 9.40 0.88 -7.55
CA HIS A 138 9.97 0.13 -6.43
C HIS A 138 9.29 -1.23 -6.30
N ILE A 139 10.03 -2.22 -5.80
CA ILE A 139 9.54 -3.56 -5.48
C ILE A 139 9.74 -3.88 -4.00
N PHE A 140 8.73 -4.48 -3.39
CA PHE A 140 8.74 -5.01 -2.04
C PHE A 140 8.22 -6.45 -2.04
N ALA A 141 8.61 -7.22 -1.04
CA ALA A 141 8.08 -8.55 -0.82
C ALA A 141 7.69 -8.76 0.64
N SER A 142 6.74 -9.68 0.85
CA SER A 142 6.19 -9.99 2.15
C SER A 142 5.81 -11.46 2.25
N HIS A 143 5.82 -11.97 3.48
CA HIS A 143 5.26 -13.28 3.82
C HIS A 143 3.84 -13.19 4.38
N ASP A 144 3.39 -12.01 4.81
CA ASP A 144 2.18 -11.84 5.63
C ASP A 144 1.31 -10.62 5.28
N MET A 145 1.64 -9.86 4.23
CA MET A 145 0.99 -8.61 3.80
C MET A 145 1.13 -7.43 4.75
N ILE A 146 1.83 -7.58 5.88
CA ILE A 146 1.99 -6.51 6.87
C ILE A 146 3.44 -6.04 6.95
N ALA A 147 4.37 -6.97 7.11
CA ALA A 147 5.80 -6.68 7.06
C ALA A 147 6.26 -6.75 5.61
N TRP A 148 6.58 -5.58 5.05
CA TRP A 148 7.10 -5.44 3.70
C TRP A 148 8.54 -4.97 3.76
N ASP A 149 9.43 -5.72 3.12
CA ASP A 149 10.85 -5.41 3.05
C ASP A 149 11.29 -5.36 1.60
N VAL A 150 12.44 -4.70 1.37
CA VAL A 150 13.14 -4.82 0.10
C VAL A 150 13.53 -6.30 -0.06
N PRO A 151 13.17 -6.96 -1.18
CA PRO A 151 13.38 -8.39 -1.34
C PRO A 151 14.85 -8.76 -1.08
N PHE A 152 15.05 -9.87 -0.37
CA PHE A 152 16.36 -10.42 -0.01
C PHE A 152 17.26 -9.51 0.84
N GLY A 153 16.74 -8.39 1.37
CA GLY A 153 17.51 -7.41 2.10
C GLY A 153 18.52 -6.63 1.24
N ASP A 154 18.34 -6.61 -0.08
CA ASP A 154 19.23 -5.92 -1.01
C ASP A 154 18.80 -4.45 -1.17
N GLU A 155 19.35 -3.56 -0.34
CA GLU A 155 19.03 -2.13 -0.40
C GLU A 155 19.32 -1.48 -1.76
N GLY A 156 20.14 -2.11 -2.61
CA GLY A 156 20.43 -1.63 -3.97
C GLY A 156 19.37 -1.99 -5.02
N MET A 157 18.37 -2.81 -4.65
CA MET A 157 17.30 -3.25 -5.56
C MET A 157 16.41 -2.11 -6.04
N ASN A 158 16.21 -1.09 -5.19
CA ASN A 158 15.28 -0.01 -5.45
C ASN A 158 16.01 1.33 -5.64
N PRO A 159 15.52 2.23 -6.53
CA PRO A 159 14.46 1.98 -7.52
C PRO A 159 14.91 1.00 -8.62
N LEU A 160 13.96 0.34 -9.27
CA LEU A 160 14.22 -0.55 -10.40
C LEU A 160 14.56 0.22 -11.69
N ASP A 161 14.01 1.42 -11.86
CA ASP A 161 14.35 2.36 -12.93
C ASP A 161 14.32 3.78 -12.38
N ASP A 162 15.18 4.67 -12.85
CA ASP A 162 15.11 6.08 -12.50
C ASP A 162 15.45 7.00 -13.68
N ILE A 163 15.06 8.27 -13.54
CA ILE A 163 15.33 9.29 -14.55
C ILE A 163 16.40 10.23 -14.02
N LYS A 164 17.61 10.08 -14.54
CA LYS A 164 18.69 11.01 -14.29
C LYS A 164 18.51 12.27 -15.14
N ASN A 165 18.64 13.44 -14.52
CA ASN A 165 18.70 14.74 -15.20
C ASN A 165 17.44 15.12 -15.99
N SER A 166 16.25 14.89 -15.44
CA SER A 166 15.03 15.46 -16.02
C SER A 166 15.17 17.00 -16.10
N PRO A 167 14.80 17.63 -17.23
CA PRO A 167 14.63 19.07 -17.26
C PRO A 167 13.54 19.49 -16.26
N LEU A 168 13.68 20.67 -15.68
CA LEU A 168 12.74 21.21 -14.70
C LEU A 168 11.87 22.29 -15.33
N ASN A 169 10.62 22.40 -14.85
CA ASN A 169 9.74 23.52 -15.15
C ASN A 169 10.05 24.73 -14.24
N GLU A 170 9.30 25.82 -14.42
CA GLU A 170 9.46 27.07 -13.65
C GLU A 170 9.25 26.91 -12.14
N SER A 171 8.56 25.85 -11.71
CA SER A 171 8.32 25.51 -10.30
C SER A 171 9.29 24.45 -9.76
N ASN A 172 10.42 24.22 -10.46
CA ASN A 172 11.41 23.19 -10.13
C ASN A 172 10.88 21.74 -10.11
N SER A 173 9.75 21.47 -10.75
CA SER A 173 9.24 20.09 -10.92
C SER A 173 9.81 19.48 -12.20
N PRO A 174 10.15 18.18 -12.21
CA PRO A 174 10.63 17.52 -13.41
C PRO A 174 9.56 17.49 -14.51
N LEU A 175 9.99 17.69 -15.75
CA LEU A 175 9.19 17.53 -16.96
C LEU A 175 9.26 16.12 -17.53
N LYS A 176 10.12 15.25 -16.99
CA LYS A 176 10.22 13.84 -17.31
C LYS A 176 10.21 13.03 -16.02
N TYR A 177 9.22 12.19 -15.84
CA TYR A 177 9.02 11.43 -14.61
C TYR A 177 8.42 10.05 -14.90
N ASN A 178 8.74 9.09 -14.02
CA ASN A 178 8.04 7.80 -13.97
C ASN A 178 6.77 7.95 -13.11
N SER A 179 5.82 7.03 -13.25
CA SER A 179 4.59 6.95 -12.48
C SER A 179 3.91 5.60 -12.71
N ASP A 180 2.85 5.34 -11.95
CA ASP A 180 1.85 4.31 -12.23
C ASP A 180 2.38 2.88 -12.44
N THR A 181 3.02 2.30 -11.42
CA THR A 181 3.48 0.91 -11.47
C THR A 181 2.35 -0.12 -11.48
N HIS A 182 2.51 -1.18 -12.27
CA HIS A 182 1.64 -2.36 -12.22
C HIS A 182 2.46 -3.64 -12.25
N LEU A 183 2.15 -4.57 -11.35
CA LEU A 183 2.84 -5.85 -11.23
C LEU A 183 1.93 -6.96 -11.72
N LEU A 184 2.45 -7.78 -12.63
CA LEU A 184 1.77 -8.95 -13.16
C LEU A 184 2.66 -10.18 -12.98
N PHE A 185 2.07 -11.31 -12.58
CA PHE A 185 2.77 -12.59 -12.64
C PHE A 185 2.40 -13.33 -13.92
N ASN A 186 3.37 -13.52 -14.82
CA ASN A 186 3.19 -14.31 -16.03
C ASN A 186 3.39 -15.79 -15.73
N LYS A 187 2.29 -16.50 -15.51
CA LYS A 187 2.28 -17.94 -15.17
C LYS A 187 2.95 -18.83 -16.22
N GLU A 188 2.79 -18.52 -17.50
CA GLU A 188 3.37 -19.32 -18.60
C GLU A 188 4.90 -19.25 -18.63
N LYS A 189 5.45 -18.06 -18.32
CA LYS A 189 6.89 -17.82 -18.28
C LYS A 189 7.49 -17.95 -16.88
N ASN A 190 6.65 -18.17 -15.86
CA ASN A 190 7.04 -18.22 -14.45
C ASN A 190 7.89 -17.01 -14.02
N ARG A 191 7.42 -15.79 -14.28
CA ARG A 191 8.18 -14.56 -14.01
C ARG A 191 7.27 -13.41 -13.58
N LEU A 192 7.82 -12.48 -12.81
CA LEU A 192 7.22 -11.16 -12.58
C LEU A 192 7.44 -10.27 -13.79
N GLU A 193 6.44 -9.47 -14.12
CA GLU A 193 6.45 -8.44 -15.14
C GLU A 193 6.04 -7.11 -14.49
N MET A 194 6.99 -6.17 -14.38
CA MET A 194 6.77 -4.84 -13.84
C MET A 194 6.53 -3.88 -14.98
N PHE A 195 5.36 -3.25 -15.00
CA PHE A 195 4.99 -2.18 -15.93
C PHE A 195 5.00 -0.84 -15.22
N TRP A 196 5.30 0.24 -15.94
CA TRP A 196 5.13 1.60 -15.43
C TRP A 196 4.96 2.59 -16.57
N ARG A 197 4.43 3.76 -16.22
CA ARG A 197 4.25 4.89 -17.11
C ARG A 197 5.40 5.87 -16.98
N TYR A 198 6.02 6.22 -18.09
CA TYR A 198 6.96 7.31 -18.22
C TYR A 198 6.28 8.47 -18.94
N VAL A 199 6.36 9.67 -18.38
CA VAL A 199 5.82 10.90 -18.97
C VAL A 199 6.96 11.77 -19.49
N ASP A 200 6.85 12.22 -20.74
CA ASP A 200 7.70 13.25 -21.35
C ASP A 200 6.87 14.51 -21.65
N ASP A 201 6.84 15.46 -20.71
CA ASP A 201 6.11 16.71 -20.90
C ASP A 201 6.83 17.71 -21.81
N VAL A 202 8.08 17.44 -22.21
CA VAL A 202 8.78 18.23 -23.23
C VAL A 202 8.22 17.89 -24.61
N GLU A 203 8.21 16.59 -24.95
CA GLU A 203 7.76 16.10 -26.25
C GLU A 203 6.24 15.80 -26.30
N LYS A 204 5.54 15.91 -25.17
CA LYS A 204 4.12 15.55 -25.00
C LYS A 204 3.85 14.08 -25.34
N MET A 205 4.74 13.20 -24.90
CA MET A 205 4.68 11.77 -25.12
C MET A 205 4.55 11.02 -23.80
N VAL A 206 3.90 9.86 -23.85
CA VAL A 206 3.90 8.88 -22.76
C VAL A 206 4.39 7.56 -23.30
N TYR A 207 5.18 6.87 -22.49
CA TYR A 207 5.70 5.55 -22.81
C TYR A 207 5.30 4.60 -21.68
N ILE A 208 4.77 3.44 -22.05
CA ILE A 208 4.62 2.35 -21.10
C ILE A 208 5.85 1.46 -21.25
N TYR A 209 6.58 1.28 -20.16
CA TYR A 209 7.74 0.41 -20.11
C TYR A 209 7.42 -0.85 -19.32
N GLN A 210 8.20 -1.90 -19.59
CA GLN A 210 8.17 -3.16 -18.87
C GLN A 210 9.57 -3.64 -18.58
N MET A 211 9.77 -4.28 -17.42
CA MET A 211 10.90 -5.15 -17.15
C MET A 211 10.42 -6.45 -16.51
N ASN A 212 11.24 -7.50 -16.58
CA ASN A 212 10.85 -8.83 -16.12
C ASN A 212 11.89 -9.39 -15.16
N SER A 213 11.45 -10.27 -14.25
CA SER A 213 12.33 -11.02 -13.38
C SER A 213 11.84 -12.45 -13.18
N GLU A 214 12.73 -13.43 -13.41
CA GLU A 214 12.45 -14.87 -13.24
C GLU A 214 12.63 -15.33 -11.79
N ASP A 215 13.30 -14.53 -10.96
CA ASP A 215 13.64 -14.86 -9.57
C ASP A 215 13.33 -13.74 -8.56
N GLY A 216 12.84 -12.58 -9.03
CA GLY A 216 12.56 -11.40 -8.23
C GLY A 216 13.81 -10.61 -7.80
N ARG A 217 15.02 -11.08 -8.16
CA ARG A 217 16.31 -10.48 -7.81
C ARG A 217 16.95 -9.80 -9.00
N GLU A 218 17.07 -10.51 -10.12
CA GLU A 218 17.64 -9.98 -11.34
C GLU A 218 16.50 -9.52 -12.25
N TRP A 219 16.56 -8.24 -12.63
CA TRP A 219 15.57 -7.62 -13.52
C TRP A 219 16.20 -7.35 -14.88
N SER A 220 15.46 -7.64 -15.94
CA SER A 220 15.89 -7.37 -17.31
C SER A 220 16.05 -5.88 -17.58
N ASP A 221 16.74 -5.54 -18.67
CA ASP A 221 16.64 -4.20 -19.25
C ASP A 221 15.17 -3.85 -19.54
N LYS A 222 14.84 -2.56 -19.45
CA LYS A 222 13.49 -2.08 -19.75
C LYS A 222 13.18 -2.14 -21.25
N GLU A 223 11.97 -2.59 -21.57
CA GLU A 223 11.44 -2.67 -22.92
C GLU A 223 10.22 -1.75 -23.09
N LEU A 224 10.07 -1.15 -24.27
CA LEU A 224 8.90 -0.35 -24.62
C LEU A 224 7.70 -1.24 -24.95
N VAL A 225 6.58 -1.02 -24.27
CA VAL A 225 5.29 -1.72 -24.43
C VAL A 225 4.36 -0.93 -25.35
N TYR A 226 4.23 0.38 -25.11
CA TYR A 226 3.31 1.24 -25.84
C TYR A 226 3.76 2.70 -25.80
N THR A 227 3.36 3.47 -26.82
CA THR A 227 3.63 4.92 -26.91
C THR A 227 2.32 5.66 -27.13
N CYS A 228 2.04 6.66 -26.29
CA CYS A 228 0.90 7.56 -26.43
C CYS A 228 1.37 8.97 -26.81
N ASN A 229 0.57 9.67 -27.62
CA ASN A 229 0.77 11.10 -27.90
C ASN A 229 -0.21 11.96 -27.09
N ARG A 230 0.23 12.50 -25.95
CA ARG A 230 -0.59 13.39 -25.10
C ARG A 230 -0.95 14.69 -25.82
N GLY A 231 -0.11 15.15 -26.75
CA GLY A 231 -0.43 16.28 -27.63
C GLY A 231 -1.67 16.05 -28.52
N LYS A 232 -2.10 14.80 -28.70
CA LYS A 232 -3.32 14.40 -29.40
C LYS A 232 -4.42 13.89 -28.46
N GLY A 233 -4.27 14.09 -27.16
CA GLY A 233 -5.22 13.63 -26.14
C GLY A 233 -5.08 12.16 -25.76
N GLU A 234 -4.00 11.46 -26.13
CA GLU A 234 -3.80 10.06 -25.73
C GLU A 234 -2.99 9.96 -24.43
N ASP A 235 -3.48 9.20 -23.46
CA ASP A 235 -2.75 8.86 -22.23
C ASP A 235 -3.18 7.47 -21.76
N TRP A 236 -2.24 6.71 -21.18
CA TRP A 236 -2.52 5.45 -20.48
C TRP A 236 -2.24 5.67 -19.01
N LEU A 237 -3.10 6.47 -18.35
CA LEU A 237 -3.00 6.74 -16.92
C LEU A 237 -3.44 5.50 -16.13
N SER A 238 -2.66 5.12 -15.12
CA SER A 238 -2.92 3.95 -14.27
C SER A 238 -3.20 2.65 -15.05
N PRO A 239 -2.29 2.19 -15.93
CA PRO A 239 -2.55 1.00 -16.72
C PRO A 239 -2.55 -0.25 -15.82
N ALA A 240 -3.67 -0.95 -15.77
CA ALA A 240 -3.83 -2.22 -15.07
C ALA A 240 -3.80 -3.38 -16.06
N PHE A 241 -2.77 -4.22 -15.94
CA PHE A 241 -2.54 -5.35 -16.85
C PHE A 241 -3.02 -6.66 -16.24
N THR A 242 -3.70 -7.47 -17.05
CA THR A 242 -3.95 -8.89 -16.74
C THR A 242 -3.47 -9.76 -17.91
N LYS A 243 -3.27 -11.05 -17.65
CA LYS A 243 -2.91 -12.02 -18.69
C LYS A 243 -3.60 -13.36 -18.44
N ASP A 244 -4.24 -13.87 -19.48
CA ASP A 244 -4.85 -15.20 -19.54
C ASP A 244 -4.32 -15.98 -20.76
N GLU A 245 -4.96 -17.11 -21.11
CA GLU A 245 -4.61 -17.90 -22.31
C GLU A 245 -4.86 -17.16 -23.63
N ASN A 246 -5.69 -16.11 -23.62
CA ASN A 246 -5.96 -15.27 -24.78
C ASN A 246 -4.95 -14.13 -24.92
N GLY A 247 -4.02 -13.96 -23.99
CA GLY A 247 -2.96 -12.97 -24.04
C GLY A 247 -3.11 -11.90 -22.97
N TYR A 248 -2.52 -10.75 -23.24
CA TYR A 248 -2.55 -9.58 -22.37
C TYR A 248 -3.82 -8.78 -22.57
N GLN A 249 -4.32 -8.22 -21.47
CA GLN A 249 -5.36 -7.22 -21.44
C GLN A 249 -4.85 -6.02 -20.63
N VAL A 250 -5.31 -4.82 -20.97
CA VAL A 250 -5.01 -3.60 -20.22
C VAL A 250 -6.23 -2.73 -20.11
N TRP A 251 -6.46 -2.21 -18.90
CA TRP A 251 -7.40 -1.13 -18.63
C TRP A 251 -6.61 0.10 -18.22
N TYR A 252 -7.04 1.28 -18.65
CA TYR A 252 -6.38 2.52 -18.28
C TYR A 252 -7.37 3.68 -18.35
N VAL A 253 -7.10 4.75 -17.60
CA VAL A 253 -7.81 6.02 -17.74
C VAL A 253 -7.20 6.80 -18.90
N GLY A 254 -8.03 7.22 -19.85
CA GLY A 254 -7.62 8.00 -21.01
C GLY A 254 -8.19 9.41 -21.01
N TYR A 255 -8.43 9.92 -22.21
CA TYR A 255 -9.02 11.25 -22.42
C TYR A 255 -10.40 11.34 -21.77
N ASP A 256 -10.78 12.54 -21.31
CA ASP A 256 -12.03 12.81 -20.62
C ASP A 256 -12.30 11.90 -19.40
N TYR A 257 -11.25 11.37 -18.78
CA TYR A 257 -11.35 10.52 -17.58
C TYR A 257 -12.13 9.22 -17.81
N LEU A 258 -12.22 8.79 -19.07
CA LEU A 258 -12.88 7.55 -19.48
C LEU A 258 -11.95 6.36 -19.30
N ILE A 259 -12.53 5.23 -18.92
CA ILE A 259 -11.82 3.96 -18.84
C ILE A 259 -11.83 3.32 -20.21
N HIS A 260 -10.66 2.93 -20.70
CA HIS A 260 -10.49 2.20 -21.95
C HIS A 260 -9.88 0.83 -21.71
N HIS A 261 -10.18 -0.09 -22.62
CA HIS A 261 -9.66 -1.45 -22.64
C HIS A 261 -8.95 -1.73 -23.97
N ARG A 262 -7.89 -2.53 -23.91
CA ARG A 262 -7.21 -3.11 -25.08
C ARG A 262 -6.74 -4.52 -24.80
N THR A 263 -6.57 -5.29 -25.87
CA THR A 263 -6.00 -6.64 -25.83
C THR A 263 -4.74 -6.75 -26.67
N SER A 264 -3.85 -7.67 -26.34
CA SER A 264 -2.65 -7.99 -27.09
C SER A 264 -2.25 -9.45 -26.93
N LYS A 265 -1.81 -10.11 -28.01
CA LYS A 265 -1.29 -11.48 -27.92
C LYS A 265 0.14 -11.55 -27.37
N ASP A 266 0.92 -10.50 -27.57
CA ASP A 266 2.36 -10.47 -27.30
C ASP A 266 2.79 -9.38 -26.31
N GLY A 267 1.85 -8.55 -25.85
CA GLY A 267 2.10 -7.42 -24.96
C GLY A 267 2.74 -6.21 -25.65
N LYS A 268 2.85 -6.21 -26.99
CA LYS A 268 3.49 -5.14 -27.78
C LYS A 268 2.58 -4.59 -28.86
N ASN A 269 1.83 -5.47 -29.52
CA ASN A 269 0.86 -5.11 -30.54
C ASN A 269 -0.54 -5.11 -29.92
N TRP A 270 -1.06 -3.91 -29.66
CA TRP A 270 -2.32 -3.70 -28.97
C TRP A 270 -3.48 -3.41 -29.93
N SER A 271 -4.67 -3.90 -29.59
CA SER A 271 -5.92 -3.58 -30.31
C SER A 271 -6.22 -2.08 -30.28
N LYS A 272 -7.22 -1.66 -31.05
CA LYS A 272 -7.82 -0.32 -30.86
C LYS A 272 -8.41 -0.22 -29.45
N ALA A 273 -8.46 1.00 -28.93
CA ALA A 273 -9.09 1.28 -27.65
C ALA A 273 -10.61 1.11 -27.77
N ASP A 274 -11.17 0.35 -26.84
CA ASP A 274 -12.60 0.25 -26.62
C ASP A 274 -12.93 0.97 -25.31
N THR A 275 -13.90 1.90 -25.32
CA THR A 275 -14.35 2.56 -24.09
C THR A 275 -15.20 1.60 -23.27
N VAL A 276 -14.86 1.47 -21.99
CA VAL A 276 -15.54 0.58 -21.06
C VAL A 276 -16.77 1.29 -20.50
N ASP A 277 -17.94 0.69 -20.67
CA ASP A 277 -19.18 1.16 -20.04
C ASP A 277 -19.24 0.66 -18.58
N VAL A 278 -18.76 1.51 -17.67
CA VAL A 278 -18.79 1.27 -16.22
C VAL A 278 -19.33 2.53 -15.52
N PRO A 279 -20.65 2.61 -15.27
CA PRO A 279 -21.26 3.81 -14.73
C PRO A 279 -21.00 3.98 -13.23
N TYR A 280 -20.88 5.21 -12.76
CA TYR A 280 -20.95 5.52 -11.32
C TYR A 280 -22.39 5.51 -10.80
N GLU A 281 -22.57 5.28 -9.50
CA GLU A 281 -23.87 5.48 -8.83
C GLU A 281 -24.25 6.96 -8.76
N LYS A 282 -23.26 7.86 -8.71
CA LYS A 282 -23.41 9.31 -8.72
C LYS A 282 -23.12 9.88 -10.11
N GLU A 283 -23.83 10.93 -10.50
CA GLU A 283 -23.54 11.70 -11.71
C GLU A 283 -22.23 12.50 -11.57
N ASN A 284 -21.71 13.01 -12.69
CA ASN A 284 -20.58 13.95 -12.72
C ASN A 284 -19.25 13.42 -12.14
N MET A 285 -19.11 12.10 -12.08
CA MET A 285 -17.92 11.41 -11.62
C MET A 285 -16.88 11.26 -12.74
N HIS A 286 -15.61 11.43 -12.37
CA HIS A 286 -14.46 11.32 -13.24
C HIS A 286 -13.47 10.30 -12.66
N SER A 287 -13.05 9.32 -13.47
CA SER A 287 -12.07 8.31 -13.06
C SER A 287 -10.66 8.90 -13.08
N TRP A 288 -9.81 8.54 -12.11
CA TRP A 288 -8.41 8.99 -12.10
C TRP A 288 -7.44 7.81 -12.20
N HIS A 289 -7.52 6.85 -11.28
CA HIS A 289 -6.69 5.65 -11.28
C HIS A 289 -7.54 4.41 -11.03
N LEU A 290 -7.07 3.27 -11.53
CA LEU A 290 -7.79 2.00 -11.42
C LEU A 290 -6.86 0.80 -11.22
N ASP A 291 -7.45 -0.30 -10.79
CA ASP A 291 -6.90 -1.65 -10.81
C ASP A 291 -7.98 -2.62 -11.29
N VAL A 292 -7.60 -3.65 -12.05
CA VAL A 292 -8.51 -4.70 -12.53
C VAL A 292 -7.87 -6.05 -12.24
N GLN A 293 -8.64 -6.95 -11.62
CA GLN A 293 -8.20 -8.29 -11.25
C GLN A 293 -9.22 -9.34 -11.73
N GLU A 294 -8.72 -10.51 -12.09
CA GLU A 294 -9.55 -11.69 -12.32
C GLU A 294 -9.71 -12.45 -11.00
N ILE A 295 -10.93 -12.44 -10.44
CA ILE A 295 -11.25 -12.99 -9.13
C ILE A 295 -12.44 -13.94 -9.29
N ASP A 296 -12.32 -15.18 -8.82
CA ASP A 296 -13.38 -16.20 -8.87
C ASP A 296 -14.04 -16.35 -10.27
N GLY A 297 -13.24 -16.22 -11.34
CA GLY A 297 -13.68 -16.41 -12.73
C GLY A 297 -14.42 -15.24 -13.37
N HIS A 298 -14.31 -14.05 -12.79
CA HIS A 298 -14.80 -12.82 -13.39
C HIS A 298 -13.90 -11.62 -13.07
N GLN A 299 -14.08 -10.53 -13.81
CA GLN A 299 -13.27 -9.32 -13.60
C GLN A 299 -13.89 -8.45 -12.52
N GLU A 300 -13.06 -7.96 -11.63
CA GLU A 300 -13.43 -6.98 -10.62
C GLU A 300 -12.51 -5.76 -10.75
N MET A 301 -13.03 -4.57 -10.47
CA MET A 301 -12.34 -3.30 -10.69
C MET A 301 -12.43 -2.42 -9.44
N LEU A 302 -11.29 -1.84 -9.09
CA LEU A 302 -11.21 -0.70 -8.18
C LEU A 302 -10.92 0.57 -8.97
N VAL A 303 -11.62 1.66 -8.64
CA VAL A 303 -11.40 2.97 -9.27
C VAL A 303 -11.38 4.04 -8.18
N VAL A 304 -10.39 4.92 -8.19
CA VAL A 304 -10.51 6.21 -7.50
C VAL A 304 -11.03 7.26 -8.45
N GLY A 305 -11.99 8.05 -7.98
CA GLY A 305 -12.60 9.11 -8.76
C GLY A 305 -13.06 10.27 -7.91
N PHE A 306 -13.24 11.41 -8.56
CA PHE A 306 -13.72 12.65 -7.97
C PHE A 306 -14.96 13.15 -8.72
N GLU A 307 -15.79 13.91 -8.02
CA GLU A 307 -16.96 14.56 -8.59
C GLU A 307 -16.57 15.94 -9.11
N LYS A 308 -17.12 16.32 -10.27
CA LYS A 308 -16.97 17.68 -10.80
C LYS A 308 -18.18 18.12 -11.59
N GLU A 309 -18.79 19.23 -11.17
CA GLU A 309 -20.00 19.76 -11.81
C GLU A 309 -19.81 20.03 -13.32
N PRO A 310 -20.84 19.82 -14.15
CA PRO A 310 -20.78 20.04 -15.58
C PRO A 310 -20.33 21.46 -15.94
N GLY A 311 -19.30 21.55 -16.78
CA GLY A 311 -18.76 22.83 -17.25
C GLY A 311 -17.72 23.47 -16.33
N GLU A 312 -17.47 22.91 -15.14
CA GLU A 312 -16.35 23.33 -14.32
C GLU A 312 -15.02 22.74 -14.83
N LYS A 313 -13.93 23.51 -14.70
CA LYS A 313 -12.59 23.01 -15.03
C LYS A 313 -12.07 22.13 -13.90
N VAL A 314 -11.63 20.93 -14.23
CA VAL A 314 -10.89 20.07 -13.30
C VAL A 314 -9.58 20.74 -12.90
N SER A 315 -9.33 20.77 -11.59
CA SER A 315 -8.16 21.34 -10.96
C SER A 315 -7.25 20.25 -10.38
N TRP A 316 -6.04 20.63 -9.98
CA TRP A 316 -5.12 19.72 -9.29
C TRP A 316 -5.68 19.23 -7.95
N SER A 317 -6.42 20.07 -7.22
CA SER A 317 -6.96 19.72 -5.90
C SER A 317 -8.09 18.69 -5.97
N ASP A 318 -8.88 18.69 -7.04
CA ASP A 318 -9.98 17.72 -7.21
C ASP A 318 -9.43 16.28 -7.21
N ARG A 319 -8.26 16.09 -7.84
CA ARG A 319 -7.54 14.80 -7.90
C ARG A 319 -6.82 14.43 -6.60
N HIS A 320 -6.92 15.25 -5.57
CA HIS A 320 -6.46 14.94 -4.22
C HIS A 320 -7.62 14.71 -3.24
N GLN A 321 -8.87 14.75 -3.72
CA GLN A 321 -10.09 14.54 -2.94
C GLN A 321 -10.95 13.47 -3.62
N MET A 322 -10.50 12.22 -3.53
CA MET A 322 -11.15 11.09 -4.20
C MET A 322 -11.59 10.01 -3.21
N ASN A 323 -12.67 9.31 -3.55
CA ASN A 323 -13.10 8.09 -2.87
C ASN A 323 -12.65 6.86 -3.69
N LEU A 324 -12.64 5.69 -3.05
CA LEU A 324 -12.40 4.42 -3.70
C LEU A 324 -13.72 3.71 -3.99
N TYR A 325 -13.90 3.31 -5.24
CA TYR A 325 -15.09 2.66 -5.76
C TYR A 325 -14.78 1.25 -6.26
N TYR A 326 -15.78 0.39 -6.23
CA TYR A 326 -15.73 -0.99 -6.70
C TYR A 326 -16.82 -1.26 -7.73
N ALA A 327 -16.46 -2.03 -8.77
CA ALA A 327 -17.40 -2.63 -9.71
C ALA A 327 -16.95 -4.06 -10.06
N SER A 328 -17.90 -4.88 -10.49
CA SER A 328 -17.63 -6.23 -11.00
C SER A 328 -18.25 -6.40 -12.39
N ASN A 329 -17.58 -7.16 -13.23
CA ASN A 329 -18.04 -7.55 -14.55
C ASN A 329 -18.60 -8.96 -14.46
N GLN A 330 -19.90 -9.11 -14.58
CA GLN A 330 -20.54 -10.42 -14.67
C GLN A 330 -21.13 -10.56 -16.07
N GLU A 331 -20.76 -11.65 -16.76
CA GLU A 331 -21.29 -11.98 -18.09
C GLU A 331 -21.05 -10.88 -19.16
N GLY A 332 -19.98 -10.10 -19.03
CA GLY A 332 -19.59 -9.06 -19.99
C GLY A 332 -20.20 -7.68 -19.74
N LYS A 333 -20.88 -7.48 -18.61
CA LYS A 333 -21.41 -6.18 -18.20
C LYS A 333 -20.89 -5.77 -16.83
N TRP A 334 -20.33 -4.56 -16.75
CA TRP A 334 -19.91 -3.95 -15.49
C TRP A 334 -21.11 -3.48 -14.67
N SER A 335 -21.06 -3.73 -13.36
CA SER A 335 -21.96 -3.14 -12.38
C SER A 335 -21.67 -1.63 -12.21
N GLN A 336 -22.58 -0.92 -11.55
CA GLN A 336 -22.30 0.44 -11.13
C GLN A 336 -21.11 0.48 -10.15
N LEU A 337 -20.23 1.47 -10.30
CA LEU A 337 -19.17 1.80 -9.36
C LEU A 337 -19.80 2.35 -8.08
N LYS A 338 -19.62 1.60 -7.00
CA LYS A 338 -20.10 1.95 -5.66
C LYS A 338 -18.94 2.22 -4.72
N PRO A 339 -19.03 3.23 -3.85
CA PRO A 339 -17.95 3.57 -2.93
C PRO A 339 -17.75 2.46 -1.90
N ILE A 340 -16.50 2.12 -1.61
CA ILE A 340 -16.10 1.11 -0.62
C ILE A 340 -15.19 1.66 0.49
N ILE A 341 -14.41 2.71 0.19
CA ILE A 341 -13.59 3.42 1.18
C ILE A 341 -13.66 4.92 0.87
N TYR A 342 -13.84 5.71 1.93
CA TYR A 342 -13.80 7.18 1.87
C TYR A 342 -12.52 7.68 2.54
N PRO A 343 -12.01 8.86 2.19
CA PRO A 343 -11.00 9.55 2.99
C PRO A 343 -11.49 9.64 4.43
N SER A 344 -10.59 9.52 5.40
CA SER A 344 -10.99 9.56 6.81
C SER A 344 -11.52 10.93 7.24
N GLN A 345 -11.30 11.99 6.44
CA GLN A 345 -11.67 13.38 6.70
C GLN A 345 -11.07 13.94 8.01
N VAL A 346 -10.07 13.25 8.58
CA VAL A 346 -9.34 13.69 9.76
C VAL A 346 -8.04 14.35 9.32
N HIS A 347 -7.93 15.67 9.53
CA HIS A 347 -6.80 16.49 9.06
C HIS A 347 -5.40 15.96 9.43
N ALA A 348 -5.29 15.31 10.59
CA ALA A 348 -4.03 14.76 11.09
C ALA A 348 -3.72 13.34 10.60
N LYS A 349 -4.64 12.68 9.87
CA LYS A 349 -4.45 11.32 9.34
C LYS A 349 -3.86 11.36 7.93
N TRP A 350 -3.09 10.33 7.64
CA TRP A 350 -2.39 10.12 6.36
C TRP A 350 -3.34 9.88 5.18
N ASP A 351 -4.59 9.48 5.43
CA ASP A 351 -5.66 9.29 4.45
C ASP A 351 -6.81 10.31 4.64
N GLY A 352 -6.53 11.44 5.29
CA GLY A 352 -7.53 12.43 5.68
C GLY A 352 -8.09 13.26 4.51
N LYS A 353 -7.26 13.59 3.52
CA LYS A 353 -7.61 14.51 2.42
C LYS A 353 -8.30 13.79 1.26
N GLY A 354 -7.74 12.65 0.86
CA GLY A 354 -8.18 11.91 -0.31
C GLY A 354 -7.60 10.51 -0.34
N LEU A 355 -8.20 9.64 -1.16
CA LEU A 355 -7.62 8.36 -1.54
C LEU A 355 -6.96 8.47 -2.91
N TYR A 356 -6.08 7.54 -3.21
CA TYR A 356 -5.41 7.44 -4.51
C TYR A 356 -5.42 5.98 -4.99
N ARG A 357 -4.74 5.68 -6.10
CA ARG A 357 -4.72 4.32 -6.68
C ARG A 357 -4.60 3.25 -5.59
N SER A 358 -5.46 2.26 -5.71
CA SER A 358 -5.54 1.10 -4.82
C SER A 358 -5.43 -0.17 -5.66
N CYS A 359 -5.13 -1.30 -5.04
CA CYS A 359 -5.26 -2.63 -5.66
C CYS A 359 -5.91 -3.61 -4.69
N MET A 360 -6.33 -4.75 -5.22
CA MET A 360 -6.90 -5.82 -4.41
C MET A 360 -6.34 -7.19 -4.77
N ILE A 361 -6.36 -8.09 -3.80
CA ILE A 361 -6.24 -9.53 -4.00
C ILE A 361 -7.33 -10.22 -3.18
N LYS A 362 -7.67 -11.45 -3.55
CA LYS A 362 -8.60 -12.30 -2.76
C LYS A 362 -7.90 -13.60 -2.38
N GLU A 363 -7.96 -13.92 -1.08
CA GLU A 363 -7.40 -15.16 -0.54
C GLU A 363 -8.26 -15.68 0.61
N ASP A 364 -8.50 -16.99 0.63
CA ASP A 364 -9.31 -17.66 1.68
C ASP A 364 -10.70 -17.01 1.86
N GLY A 365 -11.32 -16.58 0.76
CA GLY A 365 -12.62 -15.92 0.78
C GLY A 365 -12.64 -14.48 1.29
N ASN A 366 -11.47 -13.89 1.58
CA ASN A 366 -11.35 -12.50 2.01
C ASN A 366 -10.69 -11.65 0.92
N TYR A 367 -11.26 -10.46 0.71
CA TYR A 367 -10.62 -9.37 -0.01
C TYR A 367 -9.55 -8.74 0.87
N TYR A 368 -8.44 -8.35 0.24
CA TYR A 368 -7.38 -7.54 0.82
C TYR A 368 -7.13 -6.37 -0.12
N VAL A 369 -7.52 -5.17 0.31
CA VAL A 369 -7.44 -3.93 -0.46
C VAL A 369 -6.29 -3.10 0.08
N PHE A 370 -5.24 -2.94 -0.74
CA PHE A 370 -4.14 -2.03 -0.46
C PHE A 370 -4.49 -0.68 -1.09
N TYR A 371 -4.77 0.31 -0.25
CA TYR A 371 -5.24 1.61 -0.70
C TYR A 371 -4.24 2.71 -0.39
N SER A 372 -3.97 3.58 -1.36
CA SER A 372 -3.14 4.75 -1.15
C SER A 372 -3.98 5.90 -0.59
N GLY A 373 -3.42 6.62 0.37
CA GLY A 373 -4.02 7.77 1.04
C GLY A 373 -3.18 9.02 0.83
N ILE A 374 -3.87 10.16 0.81
CA ILE A 374 -3.32 11.49 0.72
C ILE A 374 -3.65 12.23 2.02
N GLY A 375 -2.63 12.72 2.72
CA GLY A 375 -2.77 13.58 3.89
C GLY A 375 -2.88 15.05 3.51
N ASP A 376 -3.27 15.91 4.45
CA ASP A 376 -3.39 17.35 4.19
C ASP A 376 -2.06 18.07 3.97
N THR A 377 -0.95 17.46 4.41
CA THR A 377 0.42 17.89 4.12
C THR A 377 0.98 17.30 2.82
N ASP A 378 0.11 16.78 1.94
CA ASP A 378 0.47 16.02 0.75
C ASP A 378 1.37 14.81 1.04
N THR A 379 1.24 14.24 2.24
CA THR A 379 1.88 12.96 2.60
C THR A 379 1.23 11.82 1.81
N ARG A 380 2.02 10.86 1.34
CA ARG A 380 1.53 9.63 0.67
C ARG A 380 1.81 8.40 1.52
N ALA A 381 0.83 7.54 1.70
CA ALA A 381 1.07 6.23 2.32
C ALA A 381 0.07 5.19 1.83
N ILE A 382 0.34 3.92 2.10
CA ILE A 382 -0.55 2.81 1.74
C ILE A 382 -1.08 2.16 3.02
N GLY A 383 -2.39 1.95 3.10
CA GLY A 383 -3.05 1.16 4.13
C GLY A 383 -3.55 -0.17 3.58
N LEU A 384 -3.97 -1.05 4.50
CA LEU A 384 -4.57 -2.33 4.16
C LEU A 384 -5.94 -2.46 4.82
N SER A 385 -6.94 -2.82 4.04
CA SER A 385 -8.29 -3.15 4.51
C SER A 385 -8.65 -4.55 4.05
N TYR A 386 -9.41 -5.28 4.85
CA TYR A 386 -9.76 -6.66 4.53
C TYR A 386 -11.16 -7.04 4.99
N GLY A 387 -11.71 -8.09 4.39
CA GLY A 387 -13.02 -8.63 4.77
C GLY A 387 -13.56 -9.59 3.72
N SER A 388 -14.54 -10.41 4.07
CA SER A 388 -15.18 -11.35 3.14
C SER A 388 -16.15 -10.67 2.17
N ASP A 389 -16.54 -9.43 2.46
CA ASP A 389 -17.44 -8.61 1.65
C ASP A 389 -16.74 -7.28 1.32
N ILE A 390 -16.56 -7.01 0.03
CA ILE A 390 -15.88 -5.82 -0.49
C ILE A 390 -16.57 -4.51 -0.10
N PHE A 391 -17.87 -4.55 0.22
CA PHE A 391 -18.62 -3.39 0.70
C PHE A 391 -18.57 -3.21 2.22
N ASN A 392 -18.02 -4.17 2.96
CA ASN A 392 -17.93 -4.19 4.42
C ASN A 392 -16.52 -4.56 4.88
N LEU A 393 -15.54 -3.73 4.49
CA LEU A 393 -14.14 -3.91 4.84
C LEU A 393 -13.83 -3.38 6.24
N LYS A 394 -12.82 -3.98 6.87
CA LYS A 394 -12.16 -3.48 8.09
C LYS A 394 -10.71 -3.10 7.77
N GLY A 395 -10.33 -1.87 8.09
CA GLY A 395 -8.96 -1.41 8.03
C GLY A 395 -8.10 -2.04 9.13
N ILE A 396 -6.86 -2.41 8.82
CA ILE A 396 -5.97 -3.02 9.81
C ILE A 396 -5.64 -2.05 10.96
N SER A 397 -5.47 -2.63 12.14
CA SER A 397 -4.81 -2.00 13.29
C SER A 397 -3.58 -2.78 13.74
N TYR A 398 -2.76 -2.18 14.60
CA TYR A 398 -1.66 -2.88 15.27
C TYR A 398 -2.09 -4.07 16.16
N TYR A 399 -3.37 -4.36 16.33
CA TYR A 399 -3.86 -5.53 17.07
C TYR A 399 -4.26 -6.69 16.15
N ASP A 400 -4.44 -6.42 14.86
CA ASP A 400 -4.87 -7.40 13.87
C ASP A 400 -3.73 -8.29 13.37
N TYR A 401 -2.47 -8.05 13.76
CA TYR A 401 -1.33 -8.88 13.35
C TYR A 401 -1.54 -10.39 13.58
N ALA A 402 -2.29 -10.76 14.61
CA ALA A 402 -2.60 -12.17 14.89
C ALA A 402 -3.40 -12.84 13.76
N ASP A 403 -4.25 -12.09 13.07
CA ASP A 403 -5.09 -12.58 11.97
C ASP A 403 -4.24 -12.95 10.76
N PHE A 404 -3.08 -12.30 10.61
CA PHE A 404 -2.11 -12.55 9.54
C PHE A 404 -1.00 -13.53 9.94
N ALA A 405 -0.65 -13.62 11.23
CA ALA A 405 0.43 -14.47 11.74
C ALA A 405 0.11 -15.98 11.71
N SER A 406 -1.16 -16.36 11.61
CA SER A 406 -1.62 -17.77 11.67
C SER A 406 -1.49 -18.54 10.35
N LYS A 407 -1.11 -17.89 9.25
CA LYS A 407 -1.04 -18.50 7.91
C LYS A 407 0.26 -19.28 7.62
N LYS A 408 1.12 -19.53 8.61
CA LYS A 408 2.23 -20.48 8.50
C LYS A 408 1.72 -21.90 8.75
N GLN A 409 1.32 -22.60 7.70
CA GLN A 409 1.23 -24.07 7.68
C GLN A 409 2.08 -24.64 6.55
#